data_AF-A0A6L7MDH7-F1
#
_entry.id   AF-A0A6L7MDH7-F1
#
_cell.length_a   1.000
_cell.length_b   1.000
_cell.length_c   1.000
_cell.angle_alpha   90.00
_cell.angle_beta   90.00
_cell.angle_gamma   90.00
#
_symmetry.space_group_name_H-M   'P 1'
#
loop_
_entity.id
_entity.type
_entity.pdbx_description
1 polymer ?
#
loop_
_entity_poly.entity_id
_entity_poly.type
_entity_poly.pdbx_seq_one_letter_code
_entity_poly.pdbx_strand_id
1 'polypeptide(L)' 'MITGYFNYWVVIILMMMGFYIVISDSNLIKKIIGLNIFQTSVFILFISMSKVKGGTAPIL' A
#
# COMPACT_ATOMS: atom_id res chain seq x y z
N MET A 1 1.80 -5.01 21.42
CA MET A 1 2.23 -6.08 20.49
C MET A 1 1.34 -6.23 19.24
N ILE A 2 0.11 -5.71 19.19
CA ILE A 2 -0.72 -5.72 17.96
C ILE A 2 -0.39 -4.56 16.99
N THR A 3 -0.02 -3.39 17.52
CA THR A 3 0.24 -2.17 16.73
C THR A 3 1.44 -2.26 15.79
N GLY A 4 2.37 -3.20 16.01
CA GLY A 4 3.52 -3.41 15.14
C GLY A 4 3.16 -4.07 13.80
N TYR A 5 2.12 -4.91 13.78
CA TYR A 5 1.71 -5.65 12.58
C TYR A 5 0.52 -5.02 11.84
N PHE A 6 -0.19 -4.08 12.47
CA PHE A 6 -1.37 -3.44 11.89
C PHE A 6 -1.09 -2.80 10.51
N ASN A 7 0.04 -2.09 10.36
CA ASN A 7 0.41 -1.48 9.08
C ASN A 7 0.57 -2.53 7.96
N TYR A 8 1.13 -3.70 8.26
CA TYR A 8 1.30 -4.77 7.27
C TYR A 8 -0.05 -5.36 6.85
N TRP A 9 -0.96 -5.57 7.80
CA TRP A 9 -2.31 -6.06 7.51
C TRP A 9 -3.12 -5.09 6.64
N VAL A 10 -3.05 -3.79 6.95
CA VAL A 10 -3.71 -2.74 6.16
C VAL A 10 -3.18 -2.71 4.73
N VAL A 11 -1.85 -2.80 4.56
CA VAL A 11 -1.22 -2.83 3.22
C VAL A 11 -1.69 -4.02 2.41
N ILE A 12 -1.72 -5.23 3.01
CA ILE A 12 -2.13 -6.45 2.30
C ILE A 12 -3.59 -6.34 1.84
N ILE A 13 -4.49 -5.85 2.69
CA ILE A 13 -5.90 -5.64 2.34
C ILE A 13 -6.04 -4.61 1.21
N LEU A 14 -5.29 -3.49 1.29
CA LEU A 14 -5.31 -2.45 0.28
C LEU A 14 -4.79 -2.97 -1.08
N MET A 15 -3.73 -3.77 -1.05
CA MET A 15 -3.12 -4.39 -2.22
C MET A 15 -4.10 -5.37 -2.90
N MET A 16 -4.78 -6.22 -2.12
CA MET A 16 -5.77 -7.16 -2.63
C MET A 16 -7.02 -6.47 -3.20
N MET A 17 -7.47 -5.37 -2.60
CA MET A 17 -8.55 -4.54 -3.16
C MET A 17 -8.16 -3.91 -4.50
N GLY A 18 -6.95 -3.33 -4.60
CA GLY A 18 -6.44 -2.77 -5.86
C GLY A 18 -6.39 -3.83 -6.96
N PHE A 19 -5.92 -5.04 -6.63
CA PHE A 19 -5.85 -6.16 -7.56
C PHE A 19 -7.23 -6.66 -8.00
N TYR A 20 -8.20 -6.72 -7.07
CA TYR A 20 -9.57 -7.11 -7.37
C TYR A 20 -10.22 -6.17 -8.40
N ILE A 21 -10.04 -4.85 -8.25
CA ILE A 21 -10.58 -3.85 -9.19
C ILE A 21 -9.97 -4.01 -10.59
N VAL A 22 -8.66 -4.30 -10.68
CA VAL A 22 -7.98 -4.50 -11.97
C VAL A 22 -8.52 -5.73 -12.73
N ILE A 23 -8.85 -6.81 -12.01
CA ILE A 23 -9.37 -8.04 -12.61
C ILE A 23 -10.87 -7.94 -12.91
N SER A 24 -11.66 -7.38 -12.00
CA SER A 24 -13.13 -7.46 -12.05
C SER A 24 -13.79 -6.47 -13.00
N ASP A 25 -13.19 -5.30 -13.26
CA ASP A 25 -13.81 -4.29 -14.12
C ASP A 25 -13.44 -4.48 -15.60
N SER A 26 -14.41 -4.32 -16.49
CA SER A 26 -14.18 -4.30 -17.95
C SER A 26 -13.71 -2.94 -18.46
N ASN A 27 -13.95 -1.86 -17.69
CA ASN A 27 -13.60 -0.50 -18.05
C ASN A 27 -12.13 -0.18 -17.70
N LEU A 28 -11.37 0.27 -18.70
CA LEU A 28 -9.96 0.62 -18.57
C LEU A 28 -9.70 1.73 -17.53
N ILE A 29 -10.61 2.69 -17.38
CA ILE A 29 -10.48 3.79 -16.41
C ILE A 29 -10.47 3.24 -14.98
N LYS A 30 -11.38 2.31 -14.69
CA LYS A 30 -11.45 1.70 -13.36
C LYS A 30 -10.27 0.78 -13.09
N LYS A 31 -9.74 0.11 -14.11
CA LYS A 31 -8.46 -0.64 -13.99
C LYS A 31 -7.30 0.28 -13.63
N ILE A 32 -7.19 1.46 -14.24
CA ILE A 32 -6.15 2.45 -13.91
C ILE A 32 -6.31 2.92 -12.45
N ILE A 33 -7.54 3.13 -11.98
CA ILE A 33 -7.79 3.46 -10.57
C ILE A 33 -7.34 2.33 -9.65
N GLY A 34 -7.70 1.07 -9.96
CA GLY A 34 -7.26 -0.11 -9.22
C GLY A 34 -5.73 -0.26 -9.19
N LEU A 35 -5.06 0.04 -10.31
CA LEU A 35 -3.61 0.01 -10.42
C LEU A 35 -2.93 1.10 -9.55
N ASN A 36 -3.51 2.30 -9.50
CA ASN A 36 -3.02 3.38 -8.62
C ASN A 36 -3.18 3.03 -7.13
N ILE A 37 -4.27 2.38 -6.75
CA ILE A 37 -4.47 1.88 -5.38
C ILE A 37 -3.42 0.82 -5.04
N PHE A 38 -3.18 -0.12 -5.95
CA PHE A 38 -2.12 -1.12 -5.81
C PHE A 38 -0.74 -0.47 -5.62
N GLN A 39 -0.38 0.49 -6.48
CA GLN A 39 0.89 1.21 -6.37
C GLN A 39 1.03 1.95 -5.03
N THR A 40 -0.04 2.62 -4.56
CA THR A 40 -0.05 3.32 -3.28
C THR A 40 0.16 2.36 -2.10
N SER A 41 -0.43 1.16 -2.16
CA SER A 41 -0.23 0.12 -1.14
C SER A 41 1.24 -0.33 -1.04
N VAL A 42 1.92 -0.46 -2.17
CA VAL A 42 3.35 -0.82 -2.24
C VAL A 42 4.21 0.30 -1.64
N PHE A 43 3.88 1.57 -1.90
CA PHE A 43 4.59 2.68 -1.26
C PHE A 43 4.47 2.64 0.27
N ILE A 44 3.26 2.39 0.80
CA ILE A 44 3.05 2.29 2.25
C ILE A 44 3.81 1.09 2.84
N LEU A 45 3.91 -0.03 2.11
CA LEU A 45 4.71 -1.19 2.52
C LEU A 45 6.18 -0.81 2.69
N PHE A 46 6.75 -0.18 1.67
CA PHE A 46 8.15 0.24 1.69
C PHE A 46 8.42 1.26 2.79
N ILE A 47 7.55 2.27 2.95
CA ILE A 47 7.68 3.26 4.03
C ILE A 47 7.60 2.58 5.41
N SER A 48 6.68 1.63 5.58
CA SER A 48 6.53 0.89 6.84
C SER A 48 7.76 0.03 7.14
N MET A 49 8.39 -0.56 6.11
CA MET A 49 9.62 -1.34 6.24
C MET A 49 10.86 -0.45 6.47
N SER A 50 10.90 0.74 5.87
CA SER A 50 11.98 1.71 6.03
C SER A 50 11.91 2.50 7.34
N LYS A 51 10.82 2.40 8.11
CA LYS A 51 10.68 3.07 9.41
C LYS A 51 11.55 2.37 10.47
N VAL A 52 12.77 2.88 10.67
CA VAL A 52 13.67 2.47 11.76
C VAL A 52 13.42 3.31 13.00
N LYS A 53 13.37 2.70 14.21
CA LYS A 53 13.26 3.45 15.48
C LYS A 53 14.50 4.34 15.64
N GLY A 54 14.30 5.66 15.72
CA GLY A 54 15.38 6.65 15.82
C GLY A 54 15.82 7.24 14.47
N GLY A 55 15.11 6.97 13.37
CA GLY A 55 15.38 7.60 12.09
C GLY A 55 15.05 9.09 12.10
N THR A 56 16.07 9.92 11.90
CA THR A 56 15.94 11.37 11.67
C THR A 56 15.48 11.63 10.23
N ALA A 57 14.78 12.74 9.98
CA ALA A 57 14.44 13.13 8.61
C ALA A 57 15.72 13.19 7.75
N PRO A 58 15.75 12.61 6.53
CA PRO A 58 16.97 12.56 5.72
C PRO A 58 17.49 13.92 5.26
N ILE A 59 16.70 15.00 5.45
CA ILE A 59 16.99 16.36 4.98
C ILE A 59 16.47 17.36 6.02
N LEU A 60 17.31 18.35 6.37
CA LEU A 60 17.00 19.52 7.19
C LEU A 60 16.61 20.71 6.30
#